data_AF-A0A852K884-F1
#
_entry.id   AF-A0A852K884-F1
#
_cell.length_a   1.000
_cell.length_b   1.000
_cell.length_c   1.000
_cell.angle_alpha   90.00
_cell.angle_beta   90.00
_cell.angle_gamma   90.00
#
_symmetry.space_group_name_H-M   'P 1'
#
loop_
_entity.id
_entity.type
_entity.pdbx_description
1 polymer ?
#
loop_
_entity_poly.entity_id
_entity_poly.type
_entity_poly.pdbx_seq_one_letter_code
_entity_poly.pdbx_strand_id
1 'polypeptide(L)'
;EGEFANTIFKVEETSGDVYAFERLDREKKAEYELTALIIDRTNNRSLERPSRFIIKVYDINDNAPVFVHKVFNGSVPEMSPVGTSVTKVTAVDADDPTVSGHATVTYEVTTGGEYFTIDDSG
;
A
#
# COMPACT_ATOMS: atom_id res chain seq x y z
N GLU A 1 -7.34 14.10 20.38
CA GLU A 1 -8.47 14.52 19.51
C GLU A 1 -8.12 14.29 18.05
N GLY A 2 -9.12 14.23 17.17
CA GLY A 2 -8.99 13.90 15.74
C GLY A 2 -10.10 12.94 15.30
N GLU A 3 -10.35 12.85 13.99
CA GLU A 3 -11.42 12.00 13.41
C GLU A 3 -11.33 10.53 13.85
N PHE A 4 -10.11 10.04 14.04
CA PHE A 4 -9.80 8.65 14.40
C PHE A 4 -9.50 8.43 15.89
N ALA A 5 -9.54 9.51 16.68
CA ALA A 5 -9.34 9.45 18.11
C ALA A 5 -10.60 8.88 18.79
N ASN A 6 -10.40 7.97 19.75
CA ASN A 6 -11.45 7.29 20.50
C ASN A 6 -12.34 6.34 19.67
N THR A 7 -12.04 6.18 18.37
CA THR A 7 -12.65 5.17 17.48
C THR A 7 -11.63 4.07 17.21
N ILE A 8 -10.69 4.33 16.28
CA ILE A 8 -9.63 3.40 15.86
C ILE A 8 -8.49 3.39 16.88
N PHE A 9 -8.04 4.58 17.30
CA PHE A 9 -6.93 4.72 18.26
C PHE A 9 -7.45 5.20 19.61
N LYS A 10 -7.06 4.51 20.68
CA LYS A 10 -7.34 4.92 22.04
C LYS A 10 -6.05 4.99 22.83
N VAL A 11 -6.00 5.96 23.74
CA VAL A 11 -4.88 6.16 24.65
C VAL A 11 -5.23 5.57 26.01
N GLU A 12 -4.29 4.83 26.61
CA GLU A 12 -4.34 4.54 28.03
C GLU A 12 -3.98 5.81 28.78
N GLU A 13 -4.95 6.38 29.48
CA GLU A 13 -4.86 7.73 30.03
C GLU A 13 -3.84 7.90 31.17
N THR A 14 -3.22 6.81 31.65
CA THR A 14 -2.23 6.84 32.75
C THR A 14 -0.79 6.72 32.23
N SER A 15 -0.53 5.75 31.35
CA SER A 15 0.80 5.55 30.74
C SER A 15 1.03 6.47 29.54
N GLY A 16 -0.03 6.85 28.83
CA GLY A 16 0.04 7.52 27.52
C GLY A 16 0.17 6.54 26.35
N ASP A 17 0.13 5.22 26.58
CA ASP A 17 0.24 4.21 25.52
C ASP A 17 -0.96 4.29 24.56
N VAL A 18 -0.68 4.24 23.26
CA VAL A 18 -1.71 4.31 22.22
C VAL A 18 -1.89 2.92 21.60
N TYR A 19 -3.14 2.45 21.56
CA TYR A 19 -3.52 1.16 20.99
C TYR A 19 -4.48 1.34 19.82
N ALA A 20 -4.31 0.49 18.79
CA ALA A 20 -5.29 0.32 17.74
C ALA A 20 -6.34 -0.72 18.18
N PHE A 21 -7.62 -0.40 18.03
CA PHE A 21 -8.74 -1.28 18.38
C PHE A 21 -9.39 -1.95 17.18
N GLU A 22 -8.94 -1.62 15.98
CA GLU A 22 -9.36 -2.21 14.71
C GLU A 22 -8.13 -2.66 13.92
N ARG A 23 -8.35 -3.58 12.97
CA ARG A 23 -7.29 -3.94 12.02
C ARG A 23 -7.06 -2.78 11.06
N LEU A 24 -5.79 -2.44 10.86
CA LEU A 24 -5.38 -1.39 9.94
C LEU A 24 -5.03 -2.02 8.60
N ASP A 25 -5.40 -1.33 7.53
CA ASP A 25 -5.17 -1.72 6.15
C ASP A 25 -4.49 -0.51 5.49
N ARG A 26 -3.24 -0.72 5.04
CA ARG A 26 -2.38 0.36 4.55
C ARG A 26 -2.87 0.84 3.18
N GLU A 27 -3.33 -0.07 2.33
CA GLU A 27 -3.88 0.17 1.00
C GLU A 27 -5.14 1.06 1.09
N LYS A 28 -5.92 0.91 2.17
CA LYS A 28 -7.03 1.84 2.48
C LYS A 28 -6.53 3.17 3.05
N LYS A 29 -5.63 3.15 4.04
CA LYS A 29 -5.10 4.35 4.68
C LYS A 29 -3.75 4.11 5.37
N ALA A 30 -2.69 4.63 4.76
CA ALA A 30 -1.32 4.48 5.23
C ALA A 30 -0.95 5.34 6.45
N GLU A 31 -1.61 6.49 6.65
CA GLU A 31 -1.24 7.43 7.72
C GLU A 31 -2.46 8.08 8.39
N TYR A 32 -2.33 8.30 9.69
CA TYR A 32 -3.33 8.94 10.56
C TYR A 32 -2.68 10.10 11.32
N GLU A 33 -3.15 11.32 11.09
CA GLU A 33 -2.73 12.49 11.85
C GLU A 33 -3.63 12.67 13.09
N LEU A 34 -3.03 12.75 14.27
CA LEU A 34 -3.72 12.95 15.53
C LEU A 34 -3.09 14.08 16.32
N THR A 35 -3.85 14.64 17.28
CA THR A 35 -3.35 15.63 18.23
C THR A 35 -3.45 15.10 19.66
N ALA A 36 -2.31 15.05 20.34
CA ALA A 36 -2.17 14.73 21.74
C ALA A 36 -2.49 15.96 22.61
N LEU A 37 -3.24 15.73 23.68
CA LEU A 37 -3.59 16.72 24.70
C LEU A 37 -3.27 16.14 26.07
N ILE A 38 -2.72 16.98 26.96
CA ILE A 38 -2.47 16.63 28.35
C ILE A 38 -3.34 17.56 29.19
N ILE A 39 -4.33 16.99 29.88
CA ILE A 39 -5.37 17.72 30.59
C ILE A 39 -5.36 17.31 32.07
N ASP A 40 -5.43 18.30 32.96
CA ASP A 40 -5.67 18.07 34.38
C ASP A 40 -7.14 17.66 34.60
N ARG A 41 -7.36 16.44 35.08
CA ARG A 41 -8.70 15.88 35.29
C ARG A 41 -9.53 16.62 36.34
N THR A 42 -8.90 17.37 37.25
CA THR A 42 -9.61 18.05 38.34
C THR A 42 -10.33 19.32 37.89
N ASN A 43 -9.81 19.98 36.86
CA ASN A 43 -10.27 21.30 36.42
C ASN A 43 -10.36 21.45 34.88
N ASN A 44 -10.10 20.38 34.13
CA ASN A 44 -10.06 20.34 32.67
C ASN A 44 -9.09 21.38 32.03
N ARG A 45 -8.08 21.82 32.77
CA ARG A 45 -7.07 22.75 32.25
C ARG A 45 -6.03 21.98 31.44
N SER A 46 -5.71 22.46 30.24
CA SER A 46 -4.56 21.97 29.48
C SER A 46 -3.28 22.22 30.27
N LEU A 47 -2.51 21.17 30.53
CA LEU A 47 -1.21 21.26 31.20
C LEU A 47 -0.09 21.55 30.20
N GLU A 48 -0.25 21.07 28.97
CA GLU A 48 0.70 21.26 27.87
C GLU A 48 0.01 21.84 26.65
N ARG A 49 0.82 22.30 25.69
CA ARG A 49 0.32 22.67 24.37
C ARG A 49 -0.07 21.40 23.58
N PRO A 50 -1.14 21.48 22.75
CA PRO A 50 -1.47 20.38 21.84
C PRO A 50 -0.28 20.03 20.95
N SER A 51 0.01 18.74 20.80
CA SER A 51 1.11 18.25 19.97
C SER A 51 0.58 17.34 18.87
N ARG A 52 0.96 17.61 17.61
CA ARG A 52 0.55 16.81 16.46
C ARG A 52 1.53 15.67 16.23
N PHE A 53 1.01 14.49 15.90
CA PHE A 53 1.80 13.33 15.56
C PHE A 53 1.09 12.51 14.47
N ILE A 54 1.88 11.70 13.77
CA ILE A 54 1.40 10.83 12.68
C ILE A 54 1.65 9.39 13.09
N ILE A 55 0.60 8.57 13.04
CA ILE A 55 0.72 7.11 13.10
C ILE A 55 0.84 6.60 11.66
N LYS A 56 1.97 5.95 11.36
CA LYS A 56 2.20 5.29 10.07
C LYS A 56 1.84 3.82 10.18
N VAL A 57 1.05 3.31 9.23
CA VAL A 57 0.77 1.88 9.07
C VAL A 57 1.87 1.30 8.20
N TYR A 58 2.58 0.30 8.72
CA TYR A 58 3.61 -0.40 7.96
C TYR A 58 2.97 -1.37 6.98
N ASP A 59 3.58 -1.44 5.80
CA ASP A 59 3.20 -2.35 4.74
C ASP A 59 3.51 -3.81 5.08
N ILE A 60 2.65 -4.71 4.62
CA ILE A 60 2.89 -6.15 4.58
C ILE A 60 2.63 -6.59 3.14
N ASN A 61 3.36 -7.60 2.65
CA ASN A 61 3.11 -8.14 1.32
C ASN A 61 1.87 -9.04 1.36
N ASP A 62 0.68 -8.44 1.23
CA ASP A 62 -0.60 -9.14 1.24
C ASP A 62 -1.45 -8.91 -0.02
N ASN A 63 -0.93 -8.15 -0.99
CA ASN A 63 -1.49 -8.06 -2.33
C ASN A 63 -0.62 -8.84 -3.32
N ALA A 64 -1.23 -9.17 -4.46
CA ALA A 64 -0.53 -9.83 -5.55
C ALA A 64 -0.72 -9.00 -6.82
N PRO A 65 0.20 -9.07 -7.80
CA PRO A 65 0.07 -8.28 -9.01
C PRO A 65 -1.20 -8.64 -9.79
N VAL A 66 -2.00 -7.64 -10.14
CA VAL A 66 -3.23 -7.80 -10.94
C VAL A 66 -3.08 -7.10 -12.28
N PHE A 67 -3.34 -7.82 -13.37
CA PHE A 67 -3.36 -7.22 -14.71
C PHE A 67 -4.39 -6.11 -14.83
N VAL A 68 -3.99 -4.97 -15.41
CA VAL A 68 -4.87 -3.80 -15.61
C VAL A 68 -6.02 -4.08 -16.59
N HIS A 69 -5.85 -5.09 -17.46
CA HIS A 69 -6.83 -5.55 -18.42
C HIS A 69 -6.94 -7.07 -18.40
N LYS A 70 -8.16 -7.58 -18.62
CA LYS A 70 -8.42 -9.02 -18.74
C LYS A 70 -7.83 -9.61 -20.02
N VAL A 71 -7.76 -8.80 -21.08
CA VAL A 71 -7.26 -9.20 -22.40
C VAL A 71 -6.40 -8.07 -22.94
N PHE A 72 -5.19 -8.43 -23.39
CA PHE A 72 -4.31 -7.55 -24.13
C PHE A 72 -4.29 -8.02 -25.58
N ASN A 73 -4.44 -7.09 -26.52
CA ASN A 73 -4.33 -7.39 -27.95
C ASN A 73 -2.99 -6.85 -28.45
N GLY A 74 -2.32 -7.63 -29.29
CA GLY A 74 -1.08 -7.27 -29.95
C GLY A 74 -1.06 -7.82 -31.36
N SER A 75 -0.27 -7.18 -32.23
CA SER A 75 -0.08 -7.65 -33.59
C SER A 75 1.35 -7.36 -34.01
N VAL A 76 1.98 -8.32 -34.69
CA VAL A 76 3.33 -8.20 -35.22
C VAL A 76 3.31 -8.65 -36.69
N PRO A 77 4.01 -7.96 -37.60
CA PRO A 77 4.09 -8.39 -39.00
C PRO A 77 4.65 -9.81 -39.12
N GLU A 78 4.11 -10.57 -40.07
CA GLU A 78 4.68 -11.87 -40.41
C GLU A 78 6.15 -11.72 -40.84
N MET A 79 6.97 -12.74 -40.54
CA MET A 79 8.41 -12.74 -40.81
C MET A 79 9.24 -11.68 -40.04
N SER A 80 8.68 -11.10 -38.97
CA SER A 80 9.46 -10.22 -38.09
C SER A 80 10.63 -10.98 -37.43
N PRO A 81 11.81 -10.36 -37.25
CA PRO A 81 12.94 -11.00 -36.59
C PRO A 81 12.63 -11.43 -35.14
N VAL A 82 13.35 -12.44 -34.65
CA VAL A 82 13.28 -12.86 -33.24
C VAL A 82 13.64 -11.68 -32.33
N GLY A 83 12.85 -11.46 -31.28
CA GLY A 83 13.00 -10.34 -30.36
C GLY A 83 12.27 -9.06 -30.77
N THR A 84 11.48 -9.08 -31.85
CA THR A 84 10.62 -7.95 -32.21
C THR A 84 9.53 -7.76 -31.14
N SER A 85 9.42 -6.56 -30.59
CA SER A 85 8.37 -6.20 -29.62
C SER A 85 6.97 -6.29 -30.26
N VAL A 86 6.04 -6.94 -29.57
CA VAL A 86 4.67 -7.19 -30.07
C VAL A 86 3.64 -6.31 -29.36
N THR A 87 3.64 -6.37 -28.04
CA THR A 87 2.76 -5.61 -27.16
C THR A 87 3.39 -5.58 -25.77
N LYS A 88 2.81 -4.78 -24.89
CA LYS A 88 3.20 -4.65 -23.48
C LYS A 88 2.00 -4.99 -22.61
N VAL A 89 2.18 -5.88 -21.66
CA VAL A 89 1.19 -6.13 -20.61
C VAL A 89 1.56 -5.35 -19.35
N THR A 90 0.58 -5.11 -18.49
CA THR A 90 0.85 -4.40 -17.23
C THR A 90 0.01 -5.00 -16.12
N ALA A 91 0.67 -5.39 -15.05
CA ALA A 91 0.06 -5.70 -13.77
C ALA A 91 0.50 -4.70 -12.71
N VAL A 92 -0.36 -4.48 -11.74
CA VAL A 92 -0.14 -3.56 -10.62
C VAL A 92 -0.32 -4.35 -9.34
N ASP A 93 0.67 -4.23 -8.45
CA ASP A 93 0.57 -4.65 -7.06
C ASP A 93 0.20 -3.44 -6.20
N ALA A 94 -0.71 -3.63 -5.24
CA ALA A 94 -1.22 -2.55 -4.42
C ALA A 94 -0.33 -2.24 -3.20
N ASP A 95 0.58 -3.14 -2.86
CA ASP A 95 1.51 -2.98 -1.73
C ASP A 95 2.45 -1.76 -1.91
N ASP A 96 3.18 -1.40 -0.86
CA ASP A 96 4.09 -0.25 -0.89
C ASP A 96 5.32 -0.51 -1.78
N PRO A 97 5.52 0.23 -2.90
CA PRO A 97 6.66 0.03 -3.79
C PRO A 97 7.99 0.51 -3.21
N THR A 98 7.97 1.23 -2.09
CA THR A 98 9.19 1.62 -1.38
C THR A 98 9.72 0.49 -0.49
N VAL A 99 8.90 -0.51 -0.19
CA VAL A 99 9.30 -1.71 0.56
C VAL A 99 9.79 -2.76 -0.42
N SER A 100 11.04 -3.17 -0.23
CA SER A 100 11.72 -4.07 -1.17
C SER A 100 10.98 -5.39 -1.33
N GLY A 101 10.60 -5.71 -2.57
CA GLY A 101 9.94 -6.97 -2.93
C GLY A 101 8.43 -7.03 -2.68
N HIS A 102 7.81 -5.98 -2.14
CA HIS A 102 6.37 -5.96 -1.88
C HIS A 102 5.61 -5.68 -3.18
N ALA A 103 5.83 -4.53 -3.82
CA ALA A 103 5.20 -4.24 -5.12
C ALA A 103 6.08 -4.57 -6.35
N THR A 104 6.93 -5.60 -6.26
CA THR A 104 7.79 -6.01 -7.39
C THR A 104 7.08 -7.01 -8.29
N VAL A 105 6.82 -6.63 -9.53
CA VAL A 105 6.11 -7.46 -10.52
C VAL A 105 7.10 -8.19 -11.42
N THR A 106 6.84 -9.48 -11.67
CA THR A 106 7.56 -10.31 -12.65
C THR A 106 6.54 -10.99 -13.56
N TYR A 107 6.96 -11.40 -14.76
CA TYR A 107 6.05 -11.93 -15.78
C TYR A 107 6.54 -13.27 -16.33
N GLU A 108 5.59 -14.14 -16.68
CA GLU A 108 5.87 -15.44 -17.28
C GLU A 108 4.81 -15.77 -18.35
N VAL A 109 5.26 -16.30 -19.49
CA VAL A 109 4.37 -16.86 -20.52
C VAL A 109 4.06 -18.31 -20.15
N THR A 110 2.84 -18.58 -19.69
CA THR A 110 2.40 -19.92 -19.29
C THR A 110 1.95 -20.80 -20.47
N THR A 111 1.68 -20.21 -21.64
CA THR A 111 1.27 -20.92 -22.87
C THR A 111 1.74 -20.15 -24.09
N GLY A 112 2.31 -20.83 -25.08
CA GLY A 112 2.87 -20.22 -26.30
C GLY A 112 4.30 -19.69 -26.16
N GLY A 113 5.04 -20.16 -25.14
CA GLY A 113 6.43 -19.76 -24.86
C GLY A 113 7.43 -20.19 -25.96
N GLU A 114 7.03 -21.08 -26.85
CA GLU A 114 7.77 -21.47 -28.05
C GLU A 114 7.72 -20.40 -29.17
N TYR A 115 6.79 -19.45 -29.08
CA TYR A 115 6.59 -18.39 -30.08
C TYR A 115 6.91 -17.00 -29.54
N PHE A 116 6.58 -16.74 -28.27
CA PHE A 116 6.75 -15.44 -27.64
C PHE A 116 7.44 -15.56 -26.29
N THR A 117 8.22 -14.54 -25.95
CA THR A 117 8.84 -14.37 -24.63
C THR A 117 8.34 -13.08 -24.01
N ILE A 118 8.40 -12.99 -22.68
CA ILE A 118 8.09 -11.78 -21.92
C ILE A 118 9.28 -11.45 -21.02
N ASP A 119 9.58 -10.16 -20.86
CA ASP A 119 10.55 -9.69 -19.88
C ASP A 119 9.82 -9.16 -18.62
N ASP A 120 10.57 -8.89 -17.55
CA ASP A 120 9.98 -8.40 -16.29
C ASP A 120 9.36 -7.00 -16.40
N SER A 121 9.47 -6.33 -17.55
CA SER A 121 8.81 -5.05 -17.82
C SER A 121 7.42 -5.20 -18.44
N GLY A 122 7.03 -6.42 -18.85
CA GLY A 122 5.72 -6.74 -19.43
C GLY A 122 5.65 -6.52 -20.93
#